data_AF-A0A173WPE5-F1
#
_entry.id   AF-A0A173WPE5-F1
#
_cell.length_a   1.000
_cell.length_b   1.000
_cell.length_c   1.000
_cell.angle_alpha   90.00
_cell.angle_beta   90.00
_cell.angle_gamma   90.00
#
_symmetry.space_group_name_H-M   'P 1'
#
loop_
_entity.id
_entity.type
_entity.pdbx_description
1 polymer ?
#
loop_
_entity_poly.entity_id
_entity_poly.type
_entity_poly.pdbx_seq_one_letter_code
_entity_poly.pdbx_strand_id
1 'polypeptide(L)' 'MGCKAAIPTDEYHGWECEITEGACMFLHPDSKRCAKEYGEGPDTVEQEEQDNG' A
#
# COMPACT_ATOMS: atom_id res chain seq x y z
N MET A 1 -9.17 -1.90 -5.54
CA MET A 1 -9.93 -0.98 -4.69
C MET A 1 -9.17 -0.91 -3.37
N GLY A 2 -8.59 0.25 -3.04
CA GLY A 2 -7.88 0.48 -1.78
C GLY A 2 -6.60 -0.34 -1.58
N CYS A 3 -5.80 0.02 -0.57
CA CYS A 3 -4.74 -0.81 -0.02
C CYS A 3 -5.29 -1.58 1.18
N LYS A 4 -5.12 -2.91 1.22
CA LYS A 4 -5.58 -3.75 2.36
C LYS A 4 -4.78 -3.53 3.65
N ALA A 5 -3.55 -3.04 3.54
CA ALA A 5 -2.71 -2.70 4.68
C ALA A 5 -2.94 -1.27 5.20
N ALA A 6 -3.92 -0.54 4.65
CA ALA A 6 -4.27 0.79 5.11
C ALA A 6 -5.50 0.73 6.02
N ILE A 7 -5.32 1.10 7.28
CA ILE A 7 -6.37 1.16 8.29
C ILE A 7 -6.86 2.61 8.44
N PRO A 8 -8.19 2.85 8.49
CA PRO A 8 -8.72 4.18 8.81
C PRO A 8 -8.31 4.61 10.22
N THR A 9 -7.79 5.81 10.33
CA THR A 9 -7.38 6.42 11.61
C THR A 9 -7.78 7.90 11.62
N ASP A 10 -7.81 8.53 12.79
CA ASP A 10 -7.93 9.99 12.93
C ASP A 10 -6.58 10.71 12.85
N GLU A 11 -5.48 9.96 12.85
CA GLU A 11 -4.11 10.45 12.64
C GLU A 11 -3.71 10.36 11.15
N TYR A 12 -2.47 10.74 10.80
CA TYR A 12 -1.87 10.48 9.48
C TYR A 12 -2.69 10.83 8.22
N HIS A 13 -3.51 11.87 8.26
CA HIS A 13 -4.45 12.26 7.18
C HIS A 13 -5.53 11.21 6.87
N GLY A 14 -5.86 10.35 7.83
CA GLY A 14 -6.95 9.40 7.73
C GLY A 14 -6.53 7.94 7.58
N TRP A 15 -5.24 7.66 7.34
CA TRP A 15 -4.77 6.31 6.98
C TRP A 15 -3.41 5.96 7.58
N GLU A 16 -3.39 4.88 8.36
CA GLU A 16 -2.20 4.23 8.88
C GLU A 16 -1.87 3.02 8.00
N CYS A 17 -0.58 2.79 7.72
CA CYS A 17 -0.08 1.66 6.97
C CYS A 17 0.51 0.61 7.92
N GLU A 18 -0.09 -0.58 7.96
CA GLU A 18 0.37 -1.69 8.83
C GLU A 18 1.73 -2.27 8.42
N ILE A 19 2.17 -2.07 7.17
CA ILE A 19 3.47 -2.58 6.69
C ILE A 19 4.63 -1.75 7.24
N THR A 20 4.45 -0.44 7.29
CA THR A 20 5.48 0.51 7.72
C THR A 20 5.23 1.06 9.12
N GLU A 21 4.13 0.67 9.75
CA GLU A 21 3.68 1.12 11.08
C GLU A 21 3.64 2.66 11.19
N GLY A 22 3.20 3.33 10.11
CA GLY A 22 3.21 4.79 10.01
C GLY A 22 2.16 5.34 9.04
N ALA A 23 2.30 6.61 8.67
CA ALA A 23 1.36 7.25 7.74
C ALA A 23 1.33 6.55 6.37
N CYS A 24 0.15 6.40 5.78
CA CYS A 24 0.06 6.00 4.38
C CYS A 24 0.71 7.07 3.49
N MET A 25 1.52 6.63 2.52
CA MET A 25 2.19 7.52 1.56
C MET A 25 1.20 8.25 0.62
N PHE A 26 -0.04 7.77 0.54
CA PHE A 26 -1.08 8.34 -0.30
C PHE A 26 -2.28 8.79 0.56
N LEU A 27 -2.87 9.94 0.21
CA LEU A 27 -4.11 10.44 0.84
C LEU A 27 -5.29 9.47 0.65
N HIS A 28 -5.31 8.75 -0.47
CA HIS A 28 -6.24 7.66 -0.72
C HIS A 28 -5.41 6.39 -0.92
N PRO A 29 -5.58 5.35 -0.08
CA PRO A 29 -4.74 4.18 -0.15
C PRO A 29 -4.80 3.46 -1.50
N ASP A 30 -3.64 3.18 -2.08
CA ASP A 30 -3.49 2.51 -3.38
C ASP A 30 -2.31 1.54 -3.32
N SER A 31 -2.58 0.27 -3.06
CA SER A 31 -1.55 -0.77 -2.93
C SER A 31 -0.84 -1.07 -4.24
N LYS A 32 -1.51 -0.96 -5.39
CA LYS A 32 -0.91 -1.20 -6.70
C LYS A 32 0.10 -0.12 -7.04
N ARG A 33 -0.26 1.14 -6.75
CA ARG A 33 0.64 2.27 -6.91
C ARG A 33 1.81 2.18 -5.92
N CYS A 34 1.55 1.77 -4.68
CA CYS A 34 2.59 1.54 -3.67
C CYS A 34 3.62 0.49 -4.13
N ALA A 35 3.14 -0.66 -4.60
CA ALA A 35 3.99 -1.72 -5.12
C ALA A 35 4.81 -1.26 -6.33
N LYS A 36 4.21 -0.48 -7.23
CA LYS A 36 4.90 0.06 -8.42
C LYS A 36 5.94 1.15 -8.10
N GLU A 37 5.64 2.08 -7.21
CA GLU A 37 6.48 3.26 -6.95
C GLU A 37 7.54 2.99 -5.87
N TYR A 38 7.21 2.18 -4.86
CA TYR A 38 8.05 1.98 -3.68
C TYR A 38 8.51 0.53 -3.51
N GLY A 39 7.94 -0.43 -4.25
CA GLY A 39 8.21 -1.86 -4.01
C GLY A 39 7.63 -2.34 -2.67
N GLU A 40 6.64 -1.62 -2.14
CA GLU A 40 6.04 -1.87 -0.82
C GLU A 40 4.55 -2.22 -0.95
N GLY A 41 4.00 -2.82 0.10
CA GLY A 41 2.58 -3.12 0.22
C GLY A 41 2.20 -4.55 -0.23
N PRO A 42 0.91 -4.89 -0.14
CA PRO A 42 0.45 -6.26 -0.33
C PRO A 42 0.48 -6.72 -1.80
N ASP A 43 0.53 -5.79 -2.75
CA ASP A 43 0.48 -6.11 -4.19
C ASP A 43 1.88 -6.30 -4.79
N THR A 44 2.96 -6.19 -4.01
CA THR A 44 4.33 -6.39 -4.52
C THR A 44 4.58 -7.84 -4.91
N VAL A 45 4.05 -8.79 -4.13
CA VAL A 45 4.11 -10.23 -4.43
C VAL A 45 3.29 -10.61 -5.67
N GLU A 46 2.21 -9.88 -5.98
CA GLU A 46 1.40 -10.11 -7.20
C GLU A 46 2.10 -9.62 -8.49
N GLN A 47 3.09 -8.72 -8.38
CA GLN A 47 3.88 -8.26 -9.52
C GLN A 47 4.97 -9.25 -9.93
N GLU A 48 5.58 -9.94 -8.96
CA GLU A 48 6.63 -10.94 -9.24
C GLU A 48 6.07 -12.16 -10.02
N GLU A 49 4.79 -12.51 -9.82
CA GLU A 49 4.15 -13.62 -10.55
C GLU A 49 3.76 -13.26 -12.00
N GLN A 50 3.70 -11.97 -12.36
CA GLN A 50 3.31 -11.52 -13.71
C GLN A 50 4.50 -11.19 -14.62
N ASP A 51 5.73 -11.12 -14.10
CA ASP A 51 6.97 -10.89 -14.88
C ASP A 51 7.63 -12.18 -15.38
N ASN A 52 7.10 -13.36 -15.03
CA ASN A 52 7.66 -14.67 -15.38
C ASN A 52 6.87 -15.42 -16.47
N GLY A 53 6.24 -14.68 -17.40
CA GLY A 53 5.41 -15.20 -18.50
C GLY A 53 5.86 -14.78 -19.88
#